data_AF-W5LWP4-F1
#
_entry.id   AF-W5LWP4-F1
#
_cell.length_a   1.000
_cell.length_b   1.000
_cell.length_c   1.000
_cell.angle_alpha   90.00
_cell.angle_beta   90.00
_cell.angle_gamma   90.00
#
_symmetry.space_group_name_H-M   'P 1'
#
loop_
_entity.id
_entity.type
_entity.pdbx_description
1 polymer ?
#
loop_
_entity_poly.entity_id
_entity_poly.type
_entity_poly.pdbx_seq_one_letter_code
_entity_poly.pdbx_strand_id
1 'polypeptide(L)'
;RMKACLRSQHDNMEQNKNFETEMEELVPKREVHHASINCIACQVSCHAGCFLPPADEIKDCTVMDDTGHCVICPGRCHHSDTYPRYEVVKVKKTVTELKDNFVKASSKLMSTKEMLEKIEVDFEVIKDRIMELIRLSSSCLARLEEIALKPNALSTAAYIELLIRNEEEEARPDFEDRIAKLRKMKQHAEILAKIANNEKL
;
A
#
# COMPACT_ATOMS: atom_id res chain seq x y z
N ARG A 1 9.95 2.02 9.31
CA ARG A 1 8.57 1.47 9.25
C ARG A 1 7.81 1.95 8.00
N MET A 2 7.66 3.26 7.76
CA MET A 2 6.99 3.80 6.54
C MET A 2 7.60 3.31 5.22
N LYS A 3 8.93 3.34 5.07
CA LYS A 3 9.63 2.83 3.85
C LYS A 3 9.35 1.35 3.52
N ALA A 4 9.05 0.53 4.54
CA ALA A 4 8.70 -0.87 4.33
C ALA A 4 7.23 -1.01 3.89
N CYS A 5 6.34 -0.19 4.45
CA CYS A 5 4.94 -0.11 4.03
C CYS A 5 4.82 0.34 2.57
N LEU A 6 5.55 1.38 2.16
CA LEU A 6 5.57 1.88 0.78
C LEU A 6 6.08 0.81 -0.20
N ARG A 7 7.10 0.03 0.18
CA ARG A 7 7.59 -1.11 -0.62
C ARG A 7 6.55 -2.20 -0.76
N SER A 8 5.92 -2.63 0.34
CA SER A 8 4.86 -3.64 0.29
C SER A 8 3.66 -3.19 -0.56
N GLN A 9 3.28 -1.92 -0.50
CA GLN A 9 2.22 -1.38 -1.36
C GLN A 9 2.63 -1.37 -2.84
N HIS A 10 3.88 -1.01 -3.14
CA HIS A 10 4.42 -1.08 -4.50
C HIS A 10 4.44 -2.53 -5.04
N ASP A 11 4.88 -3.50 -4.24
CA ASP A 11 4.94 -4.91 -4.64
C ASP A 11 3.54 -5.49 -4.90
N ASN A 12 2.58 -5.15 -4.02
CA ASN A 12 1.17 -5.51 -4.22
C ASN A 12 0.59 -4.89 -5.49
N MET A 13 0.99 -3.66 -5.84
CA MET A 13 0.57 -3.01 -7.07
C MET A 13 1.15 -3.71 -8.30
N GLU A 14 2.45 -4.07 -8.30
CA GLU A 14 3.06 -4.76 -9.44
C GLU A 14 2.42 -6.13 -9.69
N GLN A 15 2.04 -6.84 -8.62
CA GLN A 15 1.32 -8.12 -8.72
C GLN A 15 -0.09 -7.99 -9.32
N ASN A 16 -0.74 -6.82 -9.23
CA ASN A 16 -2.13 -6.59 -9.65
C ASN A 16 -2.26 -5.69 -10.90
N LYS A 17 -1.16 -5.46 -11.61
CA LYS A 17 -1.05 -4.51 -12.74
C LYS A 17 -1.89 -4.85 -13.97
N ASN A 18 -2.23 -6.12 -14.15
CA ASN A 18 -2.98 -6.59 -15.32
C ASN A 18 -4.51 -6.40 -15.16
N PHE A 19 -4.99 -6.09 -13.95
CA PHE A 19 -6.41 -5.88 -13.64
C PHE A 19 -7.33 -7.04 -14.06
N GLU A 20 -6.76 -8.23 -14.21
CA GLU A 20 -7.46 -9.45 -14.63
C GLU A 20 -7.90 -10.24 -13.41
N THR A 21 -9.15 -10.69 -13.42
CA THR A 21 -9.65 -11.69 -12.47
C THR A 21 -10.16 -12.89 -13.26
N GLU A 22 -9.84 -14.09 -12.78
CA GLU A 22 -10.46 -15.31 -13.28
C GLU A 22 -11.91 -15.35 -12.81
N MET A 23 -12.82 -15.34 -13.78
CA MET A 23 -14.24 -15.51 -13.58
C MET A 23 -14.69 -16.77 -14.31
N GLU A 24 -15.65 -17.45 -13.72
CA GLU A 24 -16.31 -18.56 -14.37
C GLU A 24 -17.46 -18.04 -15.21
N GLU A 25 -17.42 -18.31 -16.52
CA GLU A 25 -18.48 -17.96 -17.46
C GLU A 25 -19.14 -19.25 -17.96
N LEU A 26 -20.47 -19.26 -17.91
CA LEU A 26 -21.28 -20.33 -18.47
C LEU A 26 -21.34 -20.11 -19.98
N VAL A 27 -20.59 -20.92 -20.72
CA VAL A 27 -20.63 -20.91 -22.19
C VAL A 27 -21.45 -22.10 -22.71
N PRO A 28 -22.22 -21.91 -23.79
CA PRO A 28 -22.93 -23.00 -24.44
C PRO A 28 -21.94 -24.05 -25.03
N LYS A 29 -21.86 -25.24 -24.44
CA LYS A 29 -21.23 -26.51 -24.89
C LYS A 29 -22.15 -27.39 -25.74
N ARG A 30 -21.98 -27.63 -27.04
CA ARG A 30 -22.91 -28.46 -27.87
C ARG A 30 -23.08 -29.94 -27.41
N GLU A 31 -24.33 -30.38 -27.13
CA GLU A 31 -24.82 -31.76 -26.97
C GLU A 31 -25.03 -32.38 -28.36
N VAL A 32 -24.40 -33.53 -28.59
CA VAL A 32 -24.30 -34.21 -29.90
C VAL A 32 -25.07 -35.54 -29.87
N HIS A 33 -26.22 -35.62 -29.18
CA HIS A 33 -27.07 -36.80 -29.24
C HIS A 33 -28.04 -36.72 -30.43
N HIS A 34 -28.22 -37.85 -31.11
CA HIS A 34 -28.67 -37.93 -32.50
C HIS A 34 -29.97 -37.15 -32.76
N ALA A 35 -29.85 -36.13 -33.63
CA ALA A 35 -30.90 -35.31 -34.23
C ALA A 35 -31.53 -34.15 -33.40
N SER A 36 -30.88 -33.62 -32.35
CA SER A 36 -31.28 -32.31 -31.79
C SER A 36 -30.69 -31.14 -32.59
N ILE A 37 -31.42 -30.04 -32.79
CA ILE A 37 -31.13 -28.89 -33.68
C ILE A 37 -31.60 -27.59 -33.08
N ASN A 38 -30.71 -26.67 -32.91
CA ASN A 38 -30.77 -25.70 -31.86
C ASN A 38 -30.11 -24.43 -32.37
N CYS A 39 -30.84 -23.32 -32.39
CA CYS A 39 -30.35 -22.06 -32.93
C CYS A 39 -29.46 -21.36 -31.92
N ILE A 40 -28.26 -20.99 -32.36
CA ILE A 40 -27.24 -20.38 -31.50
C ILE A 40 -27.38 -18.86 -31.47
N ALA A 41 -27.75 -18.26 -32.61
CA ALA A 41 -27.92 -16.82 -32.73
C ALA A 41 -29.01 -16.30 -31.79
N CYS A 42 -30.09 -17.06 -31.69
CA CYS A 42 -31.17 -16.76 -30.76
C CYS A 42 -31.07 -17.59 -29.46
N GLN A 43 -30.13 -18.53 -29.36
CA GLN A 43 -30.00 -19.49 -28.27
C GLN A 43 -31.29 -20.33 -28.01
N VAL A 44 -32.07 -20.69 -29.07
CA VAL A 44 -33.44 -21.28 -29.01
C VAL A 44 -33.68 -22.57 -29.80
N SER A 45 -34.40 -23.52 -29.19
CA SER A 45 -34.44 -24.89 -29.63
C SER A 45 -35.28 -25.20 -30.84
N CYS A 46 -34.66 -25.41 -31.99
CA CYS A 46 -35.37 -25.65 -33.25
C CYS A 46 -35.97 -27.07 -33.37
N HIS A 47 -35.31 -28.10 -32.83
CA HIS A 47 -35.65 -29.52 -32.95
C HIS A 47 -34.99 -30.29 -31.78
N ALA A 48 -35.71 -31.15 -31.08
CA ALA A 48 -35.14 -32.06 -30.08
C ALA A 48 -36.12 -33.22 -29.87
N GLY A 49 -35.61 -34.47 -29.86
CA GLY A 49 -36.45 -35.65 -29.56
C GLY A 49 -37.52 -36.00 -30.61
N CYS A 50 -37.34 -35.58 -31.87
CA CYS A 50 -38.28 -35.93 -32.93
C CYS A 50 -38.14 -37.41 -33.33
N PHE A 51 -39.27 -38.09 -33.50
CA PHE A 51 -39.36 -39.44 -34.06
C PHE A 51 -39.39 -39.38 -35.60
N LEU A 52 -38.44 -38.66 -36.20
CA LEU A 52 -38.25 -38.74 -37.64
C LEU A 52 -37.79 -40.17 -37.97
N PRO A 53 -38.48 -40.87 -38.89
CA PRO A 53 -37.96 -42.11 -39.43
C PRO A 53 -36.54 -41.89 -39.98
N PRO A 54 -35.63 -42.87 -39.90
CA PRO A 54 -34.23 -42.70 -40.31
C PRO A 54 -34.04 -42.26 -41.78
N ALA A 55 -35.08 -42.42 -42.60
CA ALA A 55 -35.10 -42.08 -44.03
C ALA A 55 -35.51 -40.63 -44.31
N ASP A 56 -36.12 -39.94 -43.34
CA ASP A 56 -36.64 -38.59 -43.51
C ASP A 56 -35.63 -37.56 -43.03
N GLU A 57 -35.47 -36.48 -43.78
CA GLU A 57 -34.57 -35.41 -43.42
C GLU A 57 -35.26 -34.44 -42.45
N ILE A 58 -34.47 -33.80 -41.60
CA ILE A 58 -34.93 -32.80 -40.65
C ILE A 58 -35.74 -31.66 -41.31
N LYS A 59 -35.42 -31.31 -42.56
CA LYS A 59 -36.14 -30.29 -43.34
C LYS A 59 -37.61 -30.65 -43.56
N ASP A 60 -37.93 -31.94 -43.48
CA ASP A 60 -39.27 -32.48 -43.63
C ASP A 60 -40.04 -32.45 -42.28
N CYS A 61 -39.37 -32.06 -41.20
CA CYS A 61 -40.00 -31.84 -39.91
C CYS A 61 -40.84 -30.56 -39.96
N THR A 62 -42.07 -30.61 -39.43
CA THR A 62 -43.02 -29.48 -39.40
C THR A 62 -42.53 -28.25 -38.64
N VAL A 63 -41.43 -28.36 -37.88
CA VAL A 63 -40.77 -27.23 -37.21
C VAL A 63 -39.90 -26.40 -38.16
N MET A 64 -39.68 -26.88 -39.39
CA MET A 64 -39.04 -26.17 -40.48
C MET A 64 -40.11 -25.77 -41.50
N ASP A 65 -40.04 -24.55 -42.00
CA ASP A 65 -40.85 -24.16 -43.15
C ASP A 65 -40.30 -24.77 -44.45
N ASP A 66 -41.05 -24.62 -45.54
CA ASP A 66 -40.70 -25.12 -46.88
C ASP A 66 -39.38 -24.55 -47.41
N THR A 67 -38.82 -23.52 -46.77
CA THR A 67 -37.53 -22.91 -47.08
C THR A 67 -36.44 -23.30 -46.08
N GLY A 68 -36.72 -24.25 -45.18
CA GLY A 68 -35.82 -24.80 -44.16
C GLY A 68 -35.59 -23.89 -42.95
N HIS A 69 -36.40 -22.85 -42.75
CA HIS A 69 -36.29 -21.98 -41.58
C HIS A 69 -37.09 -22.50 -40.41
N CYS A 70 -36.47 -22.42 -39.24
CA CYS A 70 -37.11 -22.78 -38.00
C CYS A 70 -38.19 -21.75 -37.68
N VAL A 71 -39.45 -22.15 -37.86
CA VAL A 71 -40.60 -21.26 -37.65
C VAL A 71 -40.74 -20.84 -36.18
N ILE A 72 -40.17 -21.63 -35.26
CA ILE A 72 -40.14 -21.32 -33.83
C ILE A 72 -38.92 -20.47 -33.43
N CYS A 73 -37.93 -20.25 -34.30
CA CYS A 73 -36.84 -19.31 -34.00
C CYS A 73 -37.37 -17.87 -34.07
N PRO A 74 -37.15 -17.01 -33.06
CA PRO A 74 -37.57 -15.61 -33.09
C PRO A 74 -36.95 -14.84 -34.27
N GLY A 75 -35.72 -15.20 -34.66
CA GLY A 75 -35.06 -14.67 -35.85
C GLY A 75 -35.45 -15.37 -37.15
N ARG A 76 -36.41 -16.32 -37.12
CA ARG A 76 -36.73 -17.27 -38.20
C ARG A 76 -35.48 -17.83 -38.84
N CYS A 77 -34.61 -18.30 -37.96
CA CYS A 77 -33.28 -18.72 -38.29
C CYS A 77 -33.36 -20.02 -39.09
N HIS A 78 -32.55 -20.13 -40.13
CA HIS A 78 -32.45 -21.39 -40.84
C HIS A 78 -32.04 -22.51 -39.87
N HIS A 79 -32.58 -23.71 -40.07
CA HIS A 79 -32.24 -24.93 -39.37
C HIS A 79 -30.76 -24.96 -38.89
N SER A 80 -30.53 -25.24 -37.60
CA SER A 80 -29.20 -25.15 -36.96
C SER A 80 -28.87 -26.41 -36.17
N ASP A 81 -28.26 -27.42 -36.77
CA ASP A 81 -28.19 -28.82 -36.32
C ASP A 81 -27.77 -29.24 -34.87
N THR A 82 -27.64 -28.45 -33.78
CA THR A 82 -27.37 -29.01 -32.38
C THR A 82 -27.23 -28.02 -31.18
N TYR A 83 -27.63 -28.43 -29.95
CA TYR A 83 -27.96 -27.57 -28.76
C TYR A 83 -26.77 -27.60 -27.88
N PRO A 84 -26.39 -26.47 -27.33
CA PRO A 84 -25.47 -26.53 -26.24
C PRO A 84 -26.01 -27.16 -24.93
N ARG A 85 -25.43 -28.29 -24.45
CA ARG A 85 -24.87 -28.45 -23.07
C ARG A 85 -24.23 -27.11 -22.64
N TYR A 86 -23.89 -26.88 -21.38
CA TYR A 86 -23.08 -25.71 -21.00
C TYR A 86 -21.82 -26.20 -20.29
N GLU A 87 -20.71 -25.50 -20.48
CA GLU A 87 -19.53 -25.71 -19.66
C GLU A 87 -19.12 -24.43 -18.96
N VAL A 88 -18.59 -24.63 -17.77
CA VAL A 88 -17.97 -23.56 -17.00
C VAL A 88 -16.56 -23.42 -17.53
N VAL A 89 -16.29 -22.31 -18.19
CA VAL A 89 -14.93 -21.95 -18.61
C VAL A 89 -14.41 -20.86 -17.69
N LYS A 90 -13.14 -20.98 -17.32
CA LYS A 90 -12.42 -19.91 -16.64
C LYS A 90 -11.98 -18.89 -17.68
N VAL A 91 -12.52 -17.69 -17.60
CA VAL A 91 -12.15 -16.55 -18.44
C VAL A 91 -11.48 -15.48 -17.60
N LYS A 92 -10.46 -14.85 -18.15
CA LYS A 92 -9.85 -13.66 -17.52
C LYS A 92 -10.59 -12.44 -18.02
N LYS A 93 -11.25 -11.72 -17.11
CA LYS A 93 -11.92 -10.45 -17.42
C LYS A 93 -11.21 -9.30 -16.72
N THR A 94 -11.08 -8.19 -17.44
CA THR A 94 -10.58 -6.94 -16.88
C THR A 94 -11.69 -6.26 -16.11
N VAL A 95 -11.50 -6.04 -14.81
CA VAL A 95 -12.49 -5.35 -13.97
C VAL A 95 -12.15 -3.86 -13.94
N THR A 96 -13.02 -3.03 -14.52
CA THR A 96 -12.84 -1.57 -14.57
C THR A 96 -12.67 -0.96 -13.17
N GLU A 97 -13.42 -1.46 -12.18
CA GLU A 97 -13.29 -1.02 -10.78
C GLU A 97 -11.90 -1.32 -10.19
N LEU A 98 -11.27 -2.45 -10.55
CA LEU A 98 -9.90 -2.78 -10.11
C LEU A 98 -8.89 -1.80 -10.71
N LYS A 99 -9.07 -1.43 -11.98
CA LYS A 99 -8.23 -0.43 -12.67
C LYS A 99 -8.35 0.95 -12.01
N ASP A 100 -9.57 1.41 -11.74
CA ASP A 100 -9.79 2.72 -11.12
C ASP A 100 -9.26 2.77 -9.68
N ASN A 101 -9.44 1.69 -8.91
CA ASN A 101 -8.87 1.56 -7.58
C ASN A 101 -7.33 1.55 -7.61
N PHE A 102 -6.73 0.90 -8.60
CA PHE A 102 -5.27 0.93 -8.79
C PHE A 102 -4.76 2.33 -9.11
N VAL A 103 -5.40 3.06 -10.02
CA VAL A 103 -4.99 4.44 -10.37
C VAL A 103 -5.04 5.34 -9.13
N LYS A 104 -6.10 5.23 -8.33
CA LYS A 104 -6.25 5.99 -7.07
C LYS A 104 -5.20 5.59 -6.01
N ALA A 105 -4.91 4.30 -5.87
CA ALA A 105 -3.89 3.82 -4.94
C ALA A 105 -2.48 4.28 -5.38
N SER A 106 -2.21 4.25 -6.69
CA SER A 106 -0.95 4.69 -7.30
C SER A 106 -0.67 6.16 -7.05
N SER A 107 -1.65 7.02 -7.31
CA SER A 107 -1.50 8.47 -7.10
C SER A 107 -1.26 8.81 -5.63
N LYS A 108 -1.95 8.14 -4.72
CA LYS A 108 -1.74 8.30 -3.27
C LYS A 108 -0.36 7.81 -2.82
N LEU A 109 0.13 6.69 -3.37
CA LEU A 109 1.46 6.17 -3.08
C LEU A 109 2.55 7.16 -3.51
N MET A 110 2.44 7.70 -4.73
CA MET A 110 3.38 8.69 -5.27
C MET A 110 3.41 9.95 -4.41
N SER A 111 2.24 10.50 -4.07
CA SER A 111 2.14 11.67 -3.17
C SER A 111 2.77 11.41 -1.80
N THR A 112 2.56 10.23 -1.22
CA THR A 112 3.15 9.88 0.08
C THR A 112 4.67 9.74 0.01
N LYS A 113 5.19 9.20 -1.09
CA LYS A 113 6.63 9.07 -1.33
C LYS A 113 7.31 10.43 -1.49
N GLU A 114 6.73 11.31 -2.30
CA GLU A 114 7.22 12.68 -2.49
C GLU A 114 7.25 13.47 -1.16
N MET A 115 6.21 13.32 -0.34
CA MET A 115 6.16 13.95 0.98
C MET A 115 7.26 13.41 1.91
N LEU A 116 7.51 12.10 1.89
CA LEU A 116 8.57 11.48 2.70
C LEU A 116 9.95 11.99 2.27
N GLU A 117 10.22 12.08 0.98
CA GLU A 117 11.48 12.59 0.45
C GLU A 117 11.73 14.04 0.90
N LYS A 118 10.70 14.90 0.85
CA LYS A 118 10.80 16.28 1.37
C LYS A 118 11.13 16.32 2.86
N ILE A 119 10.44 15.52 3.67
CA ILE A 119 10.69 15.44 5.12
C ILE A 119 12.12 14.97 5.40
N GLU A 120 12.66 14.03 4.62
CA GLU A 120 14.04 13.56 4.79
C GLU A 120 15.07 14.64 4.45
N VAL A 121 14.82 15.42 3.39
CA VAL A 121 15.66 16.58 3.06
C VAL A 121 15.60 17.63 4.17
N ASP A 122 14.39 18.00 4.62
CA ASP A 122 14.21 18.97 5.70
C ASP A 122 14.89 18.52 6.99
N PHE A 123 14.82 17.22 7.31
CA PHE A 123 15.47 16.65 8.48
C PHE A 123 17.00 16.79 8.42
N GLU A 124 17.62 16.48 7.27
CA GLU A 124 19.08 16.66 7.12
C GLU A 124 19.49 18.14 7.18
N VAL A 125 18.71 19.05 6.59
CA VAL A 125 18.96 20.50 6.68
C VAL A 125 18.88 20.99 8.13
N ILE A 126 17.87 20.56 8.90
CA ILE A 126 17.73 20.91 10.31
C ILE A 126 18.90 20.36 11.12
N LYS A 127 19.31 19.11 10.86
CA LYS A 127 20.45 18.47 11.52
C LYS A 127 21.75 19.23 11.25
N ASP A 128 22.00 19.62 10.00
CA ASP A 128 23.16 20.42 9.64
C ASP A 128 23.17 21.77 10.35
N ARG A 129 22.01 22.43 10.44
CA ARG A 129 21.85 23.69 11.17
C ARG A 129 22.10 23.53 12.67
N ILE A 130 21.63 22.44 13.27
CA ILE A 130 21.92 22.12 14.68
C ILE A 130 23.42 21.93 14.88
N MET A 131 24.10 21.19 13.99
CA MET A 131 25.55 20.98 14.07
C MET A 131 26.34 22.27 13.92
N GLU A 132 25.89 23.20 13.08
CA GLU A 132 26.46 24.55 12.97
C GLU A 132 26.29 25.34 14.27
N LEU A 133 25.09 25.35 14.84
CA LEU A 133 24.80 26.02 16.13
C LEU A 133 25.60 25.43 17.29
N ILE A 134 25.79 24.11 17.31
CA ILE A 134 26.67 23.44 18.28
C ILE A 134 28.08 23.99 18.14
N ARG A 135 28.68 23.95 16.95
CA ARG A 135 30.05 24.46 16.72
C ARG A 135 30.23 25.92 17.09
N LEU A 136 29.26 26.77 16.75
CA LEU A 136 29.27 28.18 17.13
C LEU A 136 29.24 28.34 18.66
N SER A 137 28.35 27.60 19.32
CA SER A 137 28.25 27.61 20.78
C SER A 137 29.56 27.13 21.44
N SER A 138 30.18 26.08 20.91
CA SER A 138 31.49 25.58 21.36
C SER A 138 32.56 26.65 21.25
N SER A 139 32.63 27.34 20.12
CA SER A 139 33.60 28.41 19.88
C SER A 139 33.39 29.58 20.83
N CYS A 140 32.14 29.97 21.08
CA CYS A 140 31.82 31.00 22.06
C CYS A 140 32.24 30.59 23.48
N LEU A 141 31.96 29.34 23.88
CA LEU A 141 32.37 28.82 25.20
C LEU A 141 33.89 28.79 25.35
N ALA A 142 34.62 28.28 24.36
CA ALA A 142 36.08 28.28 24.36
C ALA A 142 36.67 29.70 24.50
N ARG A 143 36.06 30.68 23.80
CA ARG A 143 36.47 32.09 23.92
C ARG A 143 36.18 32.67 25.30
N LEU A 144 35.05 32.32 25.92
CA LEU A 144 34.71 32.74 27.28
C LEU A 144 35.68 32.16 28.32
N GLU A 145 36.10 30.90 28.13
CA GLU A 145 37.13 30.27 28.98
C GLU A 145 38.50 30.95 28.84
N GLU A 146 38.91 31.31 27.61
CA GLU A 146 40.17 32.01 27.34
C GLU A 146 40.28 33.35 28.08
N ILE A 147 39.17 34.10 28.17
CA ILE A 147 39.15 35.44 28.79
C ILE A 147 38.79 35.42 30.28
N ALA A 148 38.51 34.24 30.86
CA ALA A 148 38.07 34.15 32.24
C ALA A 148 39.21 34.52 33.22
N LEU A 149 38.98 35.51 34.08
CA LEU A 149 39.94 35.97 35.09
C LEU A 149 40.32 34.90 36.13
N LYS A 150 39.45 33.89 36.31
CA LYS A 150 39.73 32.67 37.09
C LYS A 150 39.37 31.47 36.23
N PRO A 151 40.35 30.64 35.82
CA PRO A 151 40.05 29.36 35.21
C PRO A 151 39.23 28.51 36.18
N ASN A 152 38.12 27.95 35.72
CA ASN A 152 37.36 27.02 36.54
C ASN A 152 38.20 25.75 36.75
N ALA A 153 38.66 25.51 37.98
CA ALA A 153 39.45 24.32 38.34
C ALA A 153 38.64 23.00 38.27
N LEU A 154 37.32 23.11 38.19
CA LEU A 154 36.36 22.02 38.06
C LEU A 154 35.39 22.36 36.92
N SER A 155 34.95 21.37 36.16
CA SER A 155 33.85 21.59 35.20
C SER A 155 32.59 22.01 35.95
N THR A 156 31.71 22.78 35.29
CA THR A 156 30.44 23.23 35.90
C THR A 156 29.60 22.05 36.39
N ALA A 157 29.59 20.91 35.67
CA ALA A 157 28.92 19.69 36.09
C ALA A 157 29.54 19.08 37.37
N ALA A 158 30.87 19.06 37.47
CA ALA A 158 31.57 18.55 38.66
C ALA A 158 31.34 19.45 39.89
N TYR A 159 31.21 20.76 39.71
CA TYR A 159 30.86 21.68 40.79
C TYR A 159 29.42 21.47 41.29
N ILE A 160 28.46 21.31 40.36
CA ILE A 160 27.06 21.03 40.72
C ILE A 160 26.94 19.68 41.46
N GLU A 161 27.75 18.69 41.10
CA GLU A 161 27.81 17.41 41.84
C GLU A 161 28.22 17.60 43.31
N LEU A 162 29.16 18.51 43.58
CA LEU A 162 29.56 18.84 44.94
C LEU A 162 28.40 19.51 45.71
N LEU A 163 27.66 20.41 45.06
CA LEU A 163 26.48 21.04 45.67
C LEU A 163 25.38 20.04 45.99
N ILE A 164 25.14 19.04 45.12
CA ILE A 164 24.18 17.97 45.39
C ILE A 164 24.60 17.18 46.63
N ARG A 165 25.87 16.75 46.71
CA ARG A 165 26.37 16.01 47.89
C ARG A 165 26.23 16.81 49.18
N ASN A 166 26.60 18.09 49.15
CA ASN A 166 26.44 18.96 50.33
C ASN A 166 24.96 19.09 50.73
N GLU A 167 24.05 19.22 49.76
CA GLU A 167 22.61 19.33 50.03
C GLU A 167 22.02 18.01 50.59
N GLU A 168 22.52 16.86 50.14
CA GLU A 168 22.20 15.52 50.68
C GLU A 168 22.74 15.35 52.12
N GLU A 169 23.94 15.85 52.41
CA GLU A 169 24.57 15.80 53.74
C GLU A 169 23.89 16.75 54.75
N GLU A 170 23.53 17.96 54.32
CA GLU A 170 22.88 18.95 55.19
C GLU A 170 21.41 18.61 55.47
N ALA A 171 20.73 17.89 54.55
CA ALA A 171 19.36 17.40 54.67
C ALA A 171 18.35 18.44 55.21
N ARG A 172 18.50 19.70 54.79
CA ARG A 172 17.62 20.81 55.21
C ARG A 172 16.19 20.59 54.70
N PRO A 173 15.16 21.19 55.31
CA PRO A 173 13.80 21.13 54.78
C PRO A 173 13.76 21.46 53.28
N ASP A 174 12.98 20.70 52.51
CA ASP A 174 12.83 20.79 51.05
C ASP A 174 14.12 20.56 50.23
N PHE A 175 15.13 19.88 50.80
CA PHE A 175 16.38 19.57 50.10
C PHE A 175 16.16 18.71 48.84
N GLU A 176 15.14 17.85 48.82
CA GLU A 176 14.79 17.00 47.67
C GLU A 176 14.44 17.83 46.42
N ASP A 177 13.68 18.92 46.60
CA ASP A 177 13.33 19.84 45.51
C ASP A 177 14.56 20.62 45.01
N ARG A 178 15.47 21.00 45.93
CA ARG A 178 16.73 21.65 45.58
C ARG A 178 17.65 20.69 44.80
N ILE A 179 17.78 19.45 45.25
CA ILE A 179 18.52 18.39 44.55
C ILE A 179 17.92 18.14 43.17
N ALA A 180 16.59 18.07 43.03
CA ALA A 180 15.95 17.88 41.74
C ALA A 180 16.28 19.01 40.75
N LYS A 181 16.31 20.26 41.23
CA LYS A 181 16.75 21.42 40.42
C LYS A 181 18.23 21.33 40.06
N LEU A 182 19.09 21.00 41.03
CA LEU A 182 20.53 20.82 40.81
C LEU A 182 20.83 19.70 39.80
N ARG A 183 20.10 18.58 39.85
CA ARG A 183 20.23 17.49 38.88
C ARG A 183 19.87 17.92 37.46
N LYS A 184 18.82 18.73 37.28
CA LYS A 184 18.48 19.32 35.96
C LYS A 184 19.58 20.26 35.47
N MET A 185 20.11 21.11 36.35
CA MET A 185 21.22 22.01 36.02
C MET A 185 22.50 21.23 35.64
N LYS A 186 22.78 20.11 36.32
CA LYS A 186 23.88 19.21 35.99
C LYS A 186 23.74 18.63 34.58
N GLN A 187 22.56 18.13 34.22
CA GLN A 187 22.29 17.61 32.87
C GLN A 187 22.51 18.69 31.80
N HIS A 188 22.07 19.92 32.05
CA HIS A 188 22.32 21.03 31.13
C HIS A 188 23.83 21.33 31.00
N ALA A 189 24.57 21.31 32.11
CA ALA A 189 26.01 21.53 32.10
C ALA A 189 26.77 20.41 31.34
N GLU A 190 26.34 19.15 31.46
CA GLU A 190 26.91 18.03 30.71
C GLU A 190 26.65 18.15 29.20
N ILE A 191 25.44 18.56 28.81
CA ILE A 191 25.10 18.84 27.41
C ILE A 191 25.97 19.98 26.85
N LEU A 192 26.14 21.06 27.61
CA LEU A 192 26.99 22.18 27.20
C LEU A 192 28.47 21.78 27.10
N ALA A 193 28.97 20.92 27.99
CA ALA A 193 30.32 20.40 27.92
C ALA A 193 30.54 19.53 26.67
N LYS A 194 29.59 18.63 26.36
CA LYS A 194 29.62 17.85 25.12
C LYS A 194 29.62 18.75 23.89
N ILE A 195 28.81 19.81 23.90
CA ILE A 195 28.79 20.83 22.84
C ILE A 195 30.17 21.47 22.75
N ALA A 196 30.73 22.00 23.84
CA ALA A 196 32.05 22.64 23.87
C ALA A 196 33.16 21.76 23.29
N ASN A 197 33.13 20.46 23.59
CA ASN A 197 34.10 19.48 23.10
C ASN A 197 33.78 18.92 21.70
N ASN A 198 32.68 19.37 21.09
CA ASN A 198 32.18 18.87 19.80
C ASN A 198 31.94 17.34 19.80
N GLU A 199 31.51 16.83 20.95
CA GLU A 199 31.12 15.44 21.16
C GLU A 199 29.66 15.21 20.71
N LYS A 200 29.32 13.94 20.47
CA LYS A 200 27.96 13.55 20.08
C LYS A 200 27.03 13.69 21.28
N LEU A 201 25.92 14.40 21.10
CA LEU A 201 24.86 14.59 22.12
C LEU A 201 24.19 13.26 22.49
#